data_AF-A0A914M6K2-F1
#
_entry.id   AF-A0A914M6K2-F1
#
_cell.length_a   1.000
_cell.length_b   1.000
_cell.length_c   1.000
_cell.angle_alpha   90.00
_cell.angle_beta   90.00
_cell.angle_gamma   90.00
#
_symmetry.space_group_name_H-M   'P 1'
#
loop_
_entity.id
_entity.type
_entity.pdbx_description
1 polymer ?
#
loop_
_entity_poly.entity_id
_entity_poly.type
_entity_poly.pdbx_seq_one_letter_code
_entity_poly.pdbx_strand_id
1 'polypeptide(L)'
;MFGSLISIISIIQNLLLFYVFATSRKLRRQNYVNPVLLSFFDIVVSLIYLLISPVHFLAFLLNFRIFINFWTKSIKILFCFEHFALTVCNFLLVIASIERYLANSPFNAQKCLLVFLVKRKPFVIFTILLFAFLLKATLYFEINIFKLPNCSNIIESSILVLNFNNNKIIKYQSLRFWTRNILSVILPFIVLAYCNLCIVQVLRRRRRKKTMGKGNEKIFLNFY
;
A
#
# COMPACT_ATOMS: atom_id res chain seq x y z
N MET A 1 -10.31 -2.62 19.98
CA MET A 1 -9.34 -3.57 20.58
C MET A 1 -8.68 -4.46 19.53
N PHE A 2 -9.44 -5.20 18.69
CA PHE A 2 -8.84 -6.03 17.62
C PHE A 2 -7.94 -5.26 16.65
N GLY A 3 -8.34 -4.07 16.19
CA GLY A 3 -7.52 -3.24 15.30
C GLY A 3 -6.15 -2.86 15.90
N SER A 4 -6.11 -2.52 17.18
CA SER A 4 -4.87 -2.17 17.88
C SER A 4 -3.90 -3.36 17.95
N LEU A 5 -4.40 -4.57 18.20
CA LEU A 5 -3.60 -5.78 18.17
C LEU A 5 -3.01 -6.05 16.79
N ILE A 6 -3.83 -5.96 15.74
CA ILE A 6 -3.39 -6.11 14.34
C ILE A 6 -2.30 -5.10 14.01
N SER A 7 -2.47 -3.85 14.45
CA SER A 7 -1.50 -2.78 14.23
C SER A 7 -0.17 -3.03 14.93
N ILE A 8 -0.19 -3.53 16.17
CA ILE A 8 1.04 -3.90 16.92
C ILE A 8 1.76 -5.05 16.21
N ILE A 9 1.02 -6.09 15.80
CA ILE A 9 1.59 -7.22 15.06
C ILE A 9 2.21 -6.73 13.74
N SER A 10 1.51 -5.86 13.01
CA SER A 10 2.00 -5.25 11.78
C SER A 10 3.32 -4.47 11.99
N ILE A 11 3.41 -3.68 13.06
CA ILE A 11 4.64 -2.94 13.40
C ILE A 11 5.80 -3.90 13.65
N ILE A 12 5.60 -4.94 14.47
CA ILE A 12 6.64 -5.92 14.79
C ILE A 12 7.12 -6.63 13.52
N GLN A 13 6.20 -7.12 12.69
CA GLN A 13 6.52 -7.84 11.46
C GLN A 13 7.24 -6.95 10.44
N ASN A 14 6.75 -5.74 10.21
CA ASN A 14 7.35 -4.82 9.25
C ASN A 14 8.68 -4.25 9.73
N LEU A 15 8.89 -4.08 11.05
CA LEU A 15 10.19 -3.75 11.62
C LEU A 15 11.21 -4.86 11.39
N LEU A 16 10.82 -6.12 11.58
CA LEU A 16 11.68 -7.27 11.29
C LEU A 16 12.03 -7.31 9.80
N LEU A 17 11.04 -7.15 8.90
CA LEU A 17 11.29 -7.10 7.46
C LEU A 17 12.22 -5.95 7.08
N PHE A 18 11.98 -4.76 7.62
CA PHE A 18 12.84 -3.60 7.41
C PHE A 18 14.28 -3.86 7.86
N TYR A 19 14.45 -4.42 9.07
CA TYR A 19 15.76 -4.77 9.61
C TYR A 19 16.50 -5.81 8.75
N VAL A 20 15.81 -6.89 8.35
CA VAL A 20 16.38 -7.96 7.51
C VAL A 20 16.80 -7.42 6.15
N PHE A 21 15.95 -6.63 5.50
CA PHE A 21 16.25 -6.06 4.18
C PHE A 21 17.33 -4.97 4.23
N ALA A 22 17.41 -4.20 5.32
CA ALA A 22 18.48 -3.21 5.52
C ALA A 22 19.84 -3.88 5.79
N THR A 23 19.87 -4.93 6.61
CA THR A 23 21.10 -5.55 7.11
C THR A 23 21.72 -6.52 6.09
N SER A 24 20.92 -7.26 5.32
CA SER A 24 21.45 -8.30 4.43
C SER A 24 22.14 -7.74 3.18
N ARG A 25 23.49 -7.80 3.14
CA ARG A 25 24.31 -7.42 1.99
C ARG A 25 24.04 -8.29 0.74
N LYS A 26 23.72 -9.58 0.92
CA LYS A 26 23.42 -10.52 -0.17
C LYS A 26 22.09 -10.18 -0.84
N LEU A 27 21.13 -9.64 -0.08
CA LEU A 27 19.88 -9.13 -0.62
C LEU A 27 20.09 -7.77 -1.31
N ARG A 28 20.80 -6.80 -0.73
CA ARG A 28 21.05 -5.47 -1.33
C ARG A 28 21.42 -5.47 -2.83
N ARG A 29 22.11 -6.52 -3.30
CA ARG A 29 22.50 -6.73 -4.71
C ARG A 29 21.35 -7.01 -5.70
N GLN A 30 20.14 -7.37 -5.26
CA GLN A 30 18.98 -7.65 -6.13
C GLN A 30 17.88 -6.57 -6.10
N ASN A 31 18.24 -5.31 -5.80
CA ASN A 31 17.34 -4.17 -6.02
C ASN A 31 16.08 -4.12 -5.12
N TYR A 32 16.21 -4.47 -3.83
CA TYR A 32 15.12 -4.53 -2.83
C TYR A 32 14.64 -3.17 -2.29
N VAL A 33 14.87 -2.09 -3.02
CA VAL A 33 14.40 -0.75 -2.60
C VAL A 33 12.87 -0.74 -2.44
N ASN A 34 12.12 -1.43 -3.31
CA ASN A 34 10.65 -1.48 -3.23
C ASN A 34 10.15 -2.16 -1.93
N PRO A 35 10.58 -3.38 -1.55
CA PRO A 35 10.20 -3.99 -0.27
C PRO A 35 10.62 -3.20 0.99
N VAL A 36 11.78 -2.54 0.98
CA VAL A 36 12.24 -1.72 2.12
C VAL A 36 11.33 -0.49 2.31
N LEU A 37 11.01 0.21 1.22
CA LEU A 37 10.07 1.34 1.28
C LEU A 37 8.66 0.87 1.66
N LEU A 38 8.23 -0.31 1.16
CA LEU A 38 6.95 -0.88 1.51
C LEU A 38 6.85 -1.14 3.02
N SER A 39 7.83 -1.83 3.62
CA SER A 39 7.82 -2.09 5.06
C SER A 39 7.93 -0.81 5.89
N PHE A 40 8.68 0.20 5.41
CA PHE A 40 8.71 1.51 6.04
C PHE A 40 7.34 2.19 6.07
N PHE A 41 6.65 2.28 4.93
CA PHE A 41 5.33 2.90 4.86
C PHE A 41 4.27 2.10 5.63
N ASP A 42 4.36 0.76 5.67
CA ASP A 42 3.44 -0.07 6.46
C ASP A 42 3.61 0.16 7.97
N ILE A 43 4.84 0.38 8.46
CA ILE A 43 5.09 0.81 9.85
C ILE A 43 4.43 2.17 10.10
N VAL A 44 4.64 3.13 9.20
CA VAL A 44 4.07 4.49 9.31
C VAL A 44 2.54 4.44 9.38
N VAL A 45 1.89 3.70 8.48
CA VAL A 45 0.43 3.48 8.48
C VAL A 45 -0.03 2.89 9.80
N SER A 46 0.66 1.85 10.28
CA SER A 46 0.30 1.17 11.53
C SER A 46 0.45 2.10 12.75
N LEU A 47 1.49 2.95 12.78
CA LEU A 47 1.66 3.94 13.83
C LEU A 47 0.54 4.99 13.80
N ILE A 48 0.18 5.50 12.61
CA ILE A 48 -0.90 6.48 12.46
C ILE A 48 -2.24 5.88 12.87
N TYR A 49 -2.52 4.64 12.47
CA TYR A 49 -3.74 3.94 12.87
C TYR A 49 -3.86 3.82 14.40
N LEU A 50 -2.75 3.55 15.08
CA LEU A 50 -2.66 3.48 16.54
C LEU A 50 -2.81 4.87 17.20
N LEU A 51 -2.45 5.95 16.50
CA LEU A 51 -2.71 7.32 16.96
C LEU A 51 -4.15 7.78 16.72
N ILE A 52 -4.84 7.25 15.70
CA ILE A 52 -6.20 7.67 15.36
C ILE A 52 -7.25 6.90 16.17
N SER A 53 -7.21 5.56 16.12
CA SER A 53 -8.32 4.72 16.59
C SER A 53 -8.33 4.51 18.11
N PRO A 54 -7.26 4.00 18.76
CA PRO A 54 -7.22 3.85 20.21
C PRO A 54 -7.30 5.16 20.97
N VAL A 55 -6.66 6.23 20.47
CA VAL A 55 -6.70 7.56 21.11
C VAL A 55 -8.11 8.13 21.11
N HIS A 56 -8.85 7.97 20.01
CA HIS A 56 -10.26 8.37 19.96
C HIS A 56 -11.11 7.62 20.99
N PHE A 57 -10.91 6.30 21.10
CA PHE A 57 -11.63 5.46 22.06
C PHE A 57 -11.27 5.79 23.52
N LEU A 58 -9.99 6.00 23.83
CA LEU A 58 -9.52 6.39 25.17
C LEU A 58 -10.00 7.79 25.55
N ALA A 59 -9.96 8.73 24.60
CA ALA A 59 -10.51 10.06 24.81
C ALA A 59 -12.00 9.96 25.20
N PHE A 60 -12.76 9.09 24.52
CA PHE A 60 -14.18 8.89 24.80
C PHE A 60 -14.42 8.34 26.21
N LEU A 61 -13.67 7.32 26.62
CA LEU A 61 -13.83 6.71 27.94
C LEU A 61 -13.39 7.60 29.10
N LEU A 62 -12.29 8.34 28.95
CA LEU A 62 -11.66 9.07 30.04
C LEU A 62 -12.06 10.56 30.10
N ASN A 63 -12.77 11.05 29.08
CA ASN A 63 -13.21 12.44 28.90
C ASN A 63 -12.10 13.50 29.14
N PHE A 64 -10.85 13.13 28.87
CA PHE A 64 -9.71 14.01 29.11
C PHE A 64 -9.57 15.05 27.99
N ARG A 65 -9.79 16.33 28.32
CA ARG A 65 -9.72 17.47 27.38
C ARG A 65 -8.43 17.56 26.56
N ILE A 66 -7.29 17.17 27.13
CA ILE A 66 -5.98 17.24 26.45
C ILE A 66 -5.94 16.27 25.25
N PHE A 67 -6.36 15.03 25.44
CA PHE A 67 -6.39 14.01 24.37
C PHE A 67 -7.35 14.40 23.25
N ILE A 68 -8.50 14.98 23.60
CA ILE A 68 -9.51 15.44 22.64
C ILE A 68 -8.98 16.59 21.78
N ASN A 69 -8.33 17.56 22.41
CA ASN A 69 -7.75 18.71 21.71
C ASN A 69 -6.59 18.27 20.78
N PHE A 70 -5.75 17.34 21.25
CA PHE A 70 -4.68 16.78 20.43
C PHE A 70 -5.23 16.01 19.22
N TRP A 71 -6.23 15.17 19.43
CA TRP A 71 -6.86 14.38 18.38
C TRP A 71 -7.55 15.27 17.34
N THR A 72 -8.40 16.21 17.77
CA THR A 72 -9.14 17.10 16.86
C THR A 72 -8.25 17.99 15.99
N LYS A 73 -7.09 18.43 16.50
CA LYS A 73 -6.11 19.18 15.71
C LYS A 73 -5.36 18.32 14.70
N SER A 74 -5.03 17.08 15.08
CA SER A 74 -4.11 16.23 14.32
C SER A 74 -4.82 15.27 13.35
N ILE A 75 -6.08 14.91 13.62
CA ILE A 75 -6.80 13.83 12.94
C ILE A 75 -6.87 14.02 11.42
N LYS A 76 -7.14 15.24 10.96
CA LYS A 76 -7.25 15.55 9.53
C LYS A 76 -5.93 15.29 8.80
N ILE A 77 -4.82 15.70 9.39
CA ILE A 77 -3.48 15.53 8.83
C ILE A 77 -3.08 14.06 8.86
N LEU A 78 -3.25 13.41 10.01
CA LEU A 78 -2.93 11.99 10.21
C LEU A 78 -3.69 11.11 9.22
N PHE A 79 -4.99 11.32 9.07
CA PHE A 79 -5.83 10.56 8.14
C PHE A 79 -5.42 10.77 6.67
N CYS A 80 -5.10 12.01 6.26
CA CYS A 80 -4.61 12.27 4.91
C CYS A 80 -3.27 11.57 4.65
N PHE A 81 -2.37 11.61 5.63
CA PHE A 81 -1.05 11.01 5.52
C PHE A 81 -1.13 9.47 5.51
N GLU A 82 -2.02 8.86 6.29
CA GLU A 82 -2.30 7.42 6.26
C GLU A 82 -2.78 6.98 4.87
N HIS A 83 -3.77 7.67 4.30
CA HIS A 83 -4.27 7.35 2.96
C HIS A 83 -3.25 7.58 1.85
N PHE A 84 -2.37 8.58 2.01
CA PHE A 84 -1.24 8.79 1.13
C PHE A 84 -0.27 7.60 1.21
N ALA A 85 0.16 7.22 2.41
CA ALA A 85 1.09 6.11 2.63
C ALA A 85 0.54 4.77 2.10
N LEU A 86 -0.74 4.46 2.36
CA LEU A 86 -1.43 3.29 1.79
C LEU A 86 -1.39 3.27 0.26
N THR A 87 -1.55 4.43 -0.38
CA THR A 87 -1.52 4.53 -1.84
C THR A 87 -0.11 4.30 -2.38
N VAL A 88 0.91 4.83 -1.70
CA VAL A 88 2.31 4.56 -2.02
C VAL A 88 2.62 3.08 -1.89
N CYS A 89 2.17 2.41 -0.81
CA CYS A 89 2.30 0.97 -0.64
C CYS A 89 1.69 0.19 -1.81
N ASN A 90 0.46 0.52 -2.21
CA ASN A 90 -0.22 -0.14 -3.33
C ASN A 90 0.59 -0.04 -4.64
N PHE A 91 1.09 1.16 -4.97
CA PHE A 91 1.87 1.35 -6.19
C PHE A 91 3.25 0.69 -6.12
N LEU A 92 3.93 0.75 -4.98
CA LEU A 92 5.20 0.04 -4.77
C LEU A 92 5.02 -1.47 -4.94
N LEU A 93 3.91 -2.02 -4.46
CA LEU A 93 3.57 -3.43 -4.56
C LEU A 93 3.32 -3.82 -6.04
N VAL A 94 2.59 -3.00 -6.80
CA VAL A 94 2.41 -3.20 -8.25
C VAL A 94 3.75 -3.19 -8.99
N ILE A 95 4.60 -2.20 -8.75
CA ILE A 95 5.91 -2.12 -9.40
C ILE A 95 6.79 -3.32 -9.04
N ALA A 96 6.81 -3.74 -7.77
CA ALA A 96 7.53 -4.93 -7.33
C ALA A 96 7.01 -6.22 -8.01
N SER A 97 5.73 -6.29 -8.32
CA SER A 97 5.13 -7.42 -9.04
C SER A 97 5.41 -7.38 -10.54
N ILE A 98 5.43 -6.19 -11.15
CA ILE A 98 5.87 -5.99 -12.54
C ILE A 98 7.34 -6.37 -12.70
N GLU A 99 8.23 -5.91 -11.81
CA GLU A 99 9.65 -6.28 -11.79
C GLU A 99 9.81 -7.81 -11.76
N ARG A 100 9.07 -8.49 -10.88
CA ARG A 100 9.07 -9.96 -10.77
C ARG A 100 8.53 -10.65 -12.01
N TYR A 101 7.49 -10.09 -12.63
CA TYR A 101 6.92 -10.61 -13.88
C TYR A 101 7.93 -10.52 -15.03
N LEU A 102 8.53 -9.34 -15.23
CA LEU A 102 9.51 -9.10 -16.30
C LEU A 102 10.75 -9.98 -16.11
N ALA A 103 11.22 -10.16 -14.87
CA ALA A 103 12.36 -11.03 -14.57
C ALA A 103 12.10 -12.51 -14.91
N ASN A 104 10.84 -12.96 -14.83
CA ASN A 104 10.47 -14.33 -15.16
C ASN A 104 10.09 -14.51 -16.64
N SER A 105 10.01 -13.44 -17.41
CA SER A 105 9.63 -13.53 -18.81
C SER A 105 10.71 -14.13 -19.71
N PRO A 106 10.34 -14.96 -20.71
CA PRO A 106 11.27 -15.42 -21.72
C PRO A 106 11.63 -14.35 -22.77
N PHE A 107 10.85 -13.27 -22.90
CA PHE A 107 10.99 -12.30 -24.00
C PHE A 107 12.10 -11.27 -23.73
N ASN A 108 13.00 -11.06 -24.70
CA ASN A 108 14.11 -10.10 -24.59
C ASN A 108 13.64 -8.64 -24.44
N ALA A 109 12.54 -8.26 -25.10
CA ALA A 109 11.95 -6.92 -24.95
C ALA A 109 11.54 -6.62 -23.49
N GLN A 110 11.01 -7.61 -22.78
CA GLN A 110 10.60 -7.47 -21.38
C GLN A 110 11.81 -7.37 -20.43
N LYS A 111 12.93 -8.03 -20.77
CA LYS A 111 14.19 -7.86 -20.04
C LYS A 111 14.80 -6.48 -20.23
N CYS A 112 14.72 -5.91 -21.44
CA CYS A 112 15.16 -4.53 -21.70
C CYS A 112 14.39 -3.54 -20.81
N LEU A 113 13.06 -3.71 -20.72
CA LEU A 113 12.20 -2.90 -19.86
C LEU A 113 12.57 -3.05 -18.37
N LEU A 114 12.88 -4.27 -17.92
CA LEU A 114 13.38 -4.50 -16.56
C LEU A 114 14.67 -3.72 -16.29
N VAL A 115 15.65 -3.78 -17.18
CA VAL A 115 16.92 -3.06 -17.03
C VAL A 115 16.67 -1.55 -16.93
N PHE A 116 15.78 -1.00 -17.75
CA PHE A 116 15.40 0.41 -17.69
C PHE A 116 14.80 0.78 -16.32
N LEU A 117 13.85 -0.03 -15.84
CA LEU A 117 13.15 0.20 -14.58
C LEU A 117 14.10 0.12 -13.38
N VAL A 118 15.02 -0.85 -13.37
CA VAL A 118 16.06 -0.99 -12.33
C VAL A 118 17.05 0.18 -12.38
N LYS A 119 17.49 0.60 -13.58
CA LYS A 119 18.46 1.70 -13.73
C LYS A 119 17.88 3.06 -13.34
N ARG A 120 16.59 3.29 -13.58
CA ARG A 120 15.88 4.54 -13.26
C ARG A 120 14.99 4.42 -12.01
N LYS A 121 15.31 3.51 -11.10
CA LYS A 121 14.51 3.25 -9.89
C LYS A 121 14.17 4.48 -9.03
N PRO A 122 15.10 5.41 -8.72
CA PRO A 122 14.73 6.60 -7.94
C PRO A 122 13.71 7.47 -8.66
N PHE A 123 13.78 7.55 -9.99
CA PHE A 123 12.78 8.25 -10.79
C PHE A 123 11.41 7.56 -10.72
N VAL A 124 11.36 6.23 -10.79
CA VAL A 124 10.11 5.46 -10.62
C VAL A 124 9.49 5.74 -9.24
N ILE A 125 10.28 5.69 -8.17
CA ILE A 125 9.78 5.96 -6.81
C ILE A 125 9.28 7.40 -6.69
N PHE A 126 10.00 8.37 -7.25
CA PHE A 126 9.56 9.76 -7.28
C PHE A 126 8.21 9.91 -7.99
N THR A 127 8.02 9.25 -9.14
CA THR A 127 6.72 9.29 -9.85
C THR A 127 5.59 8.67 -9.02
N ILE A 128 5.86 7.61 -8.26
CA ILE A 128 4.87 7.00 -7.35
C ILE A 128 4.46 7.99 -6.26
N LEU A 129 5.44 8.64 -5.61
CA LEU A 129 5.18 9.62 -4.56
C LEU A 129 4.39 10.81 -5.09
N LEU A 130 4.78 11.34 -6.25
CA LEU A 130 4.09 12.45 -6.91
C LEU A 130 2.65 12.08 -7.29
N PHE A 131 2.44 10.90 -7.88
CA PHE A 131 1.11 10.45 -8.27
C PHE A 131 0.21 10.15 -7.05
N ALA A 132 0.75 9.51 -6.01
CA ALA A 132 0.05 9.30 -4.76
C ALA A 132 -0.35 10.63 -4.10
N PHE A 133 0.55 11.63 -4.13
CA PHE A 133 0.28 12.96 -3.62
C PHE A 133 -0.84 13.63 -4.41
N LEU A 134 -0.77 13.67 -5.75
CA LEU A 134 -1.80 14.28 -6.58
C LEU A 134 -3.18 13.64 -6.38
N LEU A 135 -3.24 12.31 -6.27
CA LEU A 135 -4.50 11.59 -6.04
C LEU A 135 -5.09 11.89 -4.66
N LYS A 136 -4.26 12.01 -3.63
CA LYS A 136 -4.71 12.10 -2.22
C LYS A 136 -4.70 13.52 -1.64
N ALA A 137 -4.03 14.49 -2.26
CA ALA A 137 -4.04 15.90 -1.83
C ALA A 137 -5.46 16.48 -1.77
N THR A 138 -6.34 15.98 -2.63
CA THR A 138 -7.77 16.35 -2.68
C THR A 138 -8.55 15.96 -1.42
N LEU A 139 -8.14 14.91 -0.70
CA LEU A 139 -8.79 14.49 0.55
C LEU A 139 -8.70 15.57 1.64
N TYR A 140 -7.59 16.32 1.68
CA TYR A 140 -7.43 17.37 2.68
C TYR A 140 -8.50 18.46 2.55
N PHE A 141 -8.92 18.79 1.34
CA PHE A 141 -9.97 19.80 1.13
C PHE A 141 -11.38 19.23 1.33
N GLU A 142 -11.56 17.93 1.15
CA GLU A 142 -12.87 17.26 1.26
C GLU A 142 -13.28 16.95 2.71
N ILE A 143 -12.29 16.78 3.60
CA ILE A 143 -12.52 16.41 5.00
C ILE A 143 -12.84 17.65 5.83
N ASN A 144 -14.06 17.69 6.37
CA ASN A 144 -14.48 18.66 7.35
C ASN A 144 -14.78 17.98 8.69
N ILE A 145 -14.39 18.66 9.77
CA ILE A 145 -14.71 18.25 11.14
C ILE A 145 -15.96 19.04 11.52
N PHE A 146 -17.11 18.36 11.54
CA PHE A 146 -18.34 18.96 12.05
C PHE A 146 -18.34 18.90 13.57
N LYS A 147 -18.93 19.90 14.22
CA LYS A 147 -19.24 19.91 15.66
C LYS A 147 -20.76 19.85 15.81
N LEU A 148 -21.31 18.76 16.34
CA LEU A 148 -22.75 18.68 16.60
C LEU A 148 -23.12 19.61 17.77
N PRO A 149 -24.14 20.48 17.63
CA PRO A 149 -24.44 21.53 18.60
C PRO A 149 -25.14 21.06 19.90
N ASN A 150 -25.57 19.80 19.99
CA ASN A 150 -26.37 19.27 21.11
C ASN A 150 -25.69 18.18 21.96
N CYS A 151 -24.37 17.97 21.82
CA CYS A 151 -23.63 16.99 22.61
C CYS A 151 -22.81 17.66 23.72
N SER A 152 -23.01 17.24 24.97
CA SER A 152 -22.30 17.75 26.15
C SER A 152 -20.82 17.34 26.19
N ASN A 153 -20.43 16.28 25.47
CA ASN A 153 -19.06 15.82 25.33
C ASN A 153 -18.44 16.25 23.98
N ILE A 154 -17.22 16.79 24.04
CA ILE A 154 -16.49 17.34 22.88
C ILE A 154 -16.19 16.27 21.80
N ILE A 155 -16.22 14.98 22.15
CA ILE A 155 -15.87 13.86 21.26
C ILE A 155 -17.04 13.38 20.43
N GLU A 156 -18.24 13.31 21.01
CA GLU A 156 -19.48 13.04 20.26
C GLU A 156 -19.75 14.12 19.22
N SER A 157 -19.21 15.32 19.45
CA SER A 157 -19.39 16.43 18.53
C SER A 157 -18.59 16.27 17.23
N SER A 158 -17.46 15.54 17.21
CA SER A 158 -16.51 15.56 16.10
C SER A 158 -16.55 14.30 15.21
N ILE A 159 -17.33 14.35 14.14
CA ILE A 159 -17.35 13.31 13.11
C ILE A 159 -16.56 13.80 11.90
N LEU A 160 -15.67 12.93 11.37
CA LEU A 160 -15.05 13.12 10.06
C LEU A 160 -16.12 12.86 9.00
N VAL A 161 -16.69 13.91 8.44
CA VAL A 161 -17.67 13.78 7.35
C VAL A 161 -17.05 14.34 6.08
N LEU A 162 -17.11 13.54 5.02
CA LEU A 162 -16.82 14.00 3.67
C LEU A 162 -17.89 15.03 3.29
N ASN A 163 -17.48 16.25 2.99
CA ASN A 163 -18.42 17.33 2.71
C ASN A 163 -19.14 17.09 1.37
N PHE A 164 -20.35 16.52 1.39
CA PHE A 164 -21.21 16.30 0.21
C PHE A 164 -22.14 17.48 -0.11
N ASN A 165 -21.82 18.68 0.41
CA ASN A 165 -22.74 19.81 0.40
C ASN A 165 -22.79 20.50 -0.97
N ASN A 166 -23.79 20.15 -1.80
CA ASN A 166 -24.61 21.02 -2.66
C ASN A 166 -25.20 20.23 -3.85
N ASN A 167 -26.53 20.16 -3.93
CA ASN A 167 -27.32 19.28 -4.81
C ASN A 167 -27.04 19.33 -6.34
N LYS A 168 -26.25 20.28 -6.85
CA LYS A 168 -25.78 20.32 -8.26
C LYS A 168 -24.31 19.91 -8.46
N ILE A 169 -23.51 19.89 -7.40
CA ILE A 169 -22.06 19.55 -7.40
C ILE A 169 -21.84 18.06 -7.07
N ILE A 170 -22.85 17.40 -6.48
CA ILE A 170 -22.81 15.98 -6.07
C ILE A 170 -22.36 15.04 -7.20
N LYS A 171 -22.84 15.21 -8.44
CA LYS A 171 -22.44 14.34 -9.57
C LYS A 171 -20.93 14.39 -9.83
N TYR A 172 -20.33 15.59 -9.84
CA TYR A 172 -18.90 15.75 -10.10
C TYR A 172 -18.04 15.32 -8.91
N GLN A 173 -18.48 15.55 -7.67
CA GLN A 173 -17.77 15.11 -6.47
C GLN A 173 -17.82 13.60 -6.27
N SER A 174 -18.99 12.96 -6.46
CA SER A 174 -19.11 11.50 -6.44
C SER A 174 -18.28 10.87 -7.56
N LEU A 175 -18.32 11.42 -8.78
CA LEU A 175 -17.48 10.93 -9.88
C LEU A 175 -15.99 11.02 -9.52
N ARG A 176 -15.52 12.16 -9.01
CA ARG A 176 -14.11 12.34 -8.59
C ARG A 176 -13.69 11.34 -7.51
N PHE A 177 -14.57 11.11 -6.52
CA PHE A 177 -14.36 10.11 -5.48
C PHE A 177 -14.21 8.70 -6.07
N TRP A 178 -15.15 8.30 -6.93
CA TRP A 178 -15.15 6.99 -7.59
C TRP A 178 -13.94 6.82 -8.51
N THR A 179 -13.60 7.80 -9.33
CA THR A 179 -12.41 7.76 -10.21
C THR A 179 -11.14 7.62 -9.38
N ARG A 180 -10.99 8.36 -8.28
CA ARG A 180 -9.85 8.23 -7.36
C ARG A 180 -9.78 6.82 -6.76
N ASN A 181 -10.91 6.25 -6.35
CA ASN A 181 -10.94 4.93 -5.73
C ASN A 181 -10.65 3.82 -6.77
N ILE A 182 -11.19 3.95 -7.98
CA ILE A 182 -10.89 3.05 -9.09
C ILE A 182 -9.39 3.09 -9.43
N LEU A 183 -8.79 4.28 -9.56
CA LEU A 183 -7.38 4.42 -9.93
C LEU A 183 -6.41 4.01 -8.81
N SER A 184 -6.73 4.31 -7.55
CA SER A 184 -5.82 4.07 -6.42
C SER A 184 -5.99 2.70 -5.74
N VAL A 185 -7.11 2.01 -5.99
CA VAL A 185 -7.43 0.71 -5.39
C VAL A 185 -7.73 -0.33 -6.46
N ILE A 186 -8.75 -0.15 -7.30
CA ILE A 186 -9.18 -1.23 -8.20
C ILE A 186 -8.11 -1.54 -9.26
N LEU A 187 -7.56 -0.50 -9.90
CA LEU A 187 -6.53 -0.65 -10.93
C LEU A 187 -5.27 -1.38 -10.42
N PRO A 188 -4.62 -0.98 -9.29
CA PRO A 188 -3.45 -1.69 -8.80
C PRO A 188 -3.74 -3.15 -8.45
N PHE A 189 -4.94 -3.46 -7.92
CA PHE A 189 -5.34 -4.83 -7.64
C PHE A 189 -5.48 -5.68 -8.91
N ILE A 190 -6.09 -5.15 -9.97
CA ILE A 190 -6.22 -5.85 -11.26
C ILE A 190 -4.84 -6.13 -11.85
N VAL A 191 -3.96 -5.13 -11.89
CA VAL A 191 -2.59 -5.28 -12.41
C VAL A 191 -1.82 -6.31 -11.59
N LEU A 192 -1.92 -6.24 -10.27
CA LEU A 192 -1.28 -7.19 -9.36
C LEU A 192 -1.74 -8.63 -9.61
N ALA A 193 -3.07 -8.83 -9.69
CA ALA A 193 -3.66 -10.14 -9.95
C ALA A 193 -3.19 -10.70 -11.30
N TYR A 194 -3.21 -9.87 -12.35
CA TYR A 194 -2.73 -10.25 -13.67
C TYR A 194 -1.25 -10.67 -13.66
N CYS A 195 -0.37 -9.86 -13.06
CA CYS A 195 1.06 -10.19 -12.96
C CYS A 195 1.28 -11.49 -12.19
N ASN A 196 0.61 -11.67 -11.05
CA ASN A 196 0.73 -12.87 -10.23
C ASN A 196 0.26 -14.13 -10.97
N LEU A 197 -0.87 -14.06 -11.69
CA LEU A 197 -1.35 -15.17 -12.52
C LEU A 197 -0.35 -15.54 -13.61
N CYS A 198 0.20 -14.55 -14.32
CA CYS A 198 1.18 -14.78 -15.37
C CYS A 198 2.47 -15.44 -14.83
N ILE A 199 2.97 -14.98 -13.69
CA ILE A 199 4.15 -15.58 -13.03
C ILE A 199 3.88 -17.05 -12.71
N VAL A 200 2.73 -17.37 -12.12
CA VAL A 200 2.36 -18.76 -11.77
C VAL A 200 2.31 -19.63 -13.03
N GLN A 201 1.73 -19.14 -14.13
CA GLN A 201 1.69 -19.88 -15.40
C GLN A 201 3.10 -20.16 -15.94
N VAL A 202 3.99 -19.17 -15.94
CA VAL A 202 5.38 -19.32 -16.39
C VAL A 202 6.13 -20.33 -15.51
N LEU A 203 5.97 -20.23 -14.18
CA LEU A 203 6.60 -21.16 -13.23
C LEU A 203 6.10 -22.59 -13.42
N ARG A 204 4.78 -22.79 -13.64
CA ARG A 204 4.20 -24.11 -13.95
C ARG A 204 4.77 -24.69 -15.25
N ARG A 205 4.88 -23.88 -16.32
CA ARG A 205 5.48 -24.31 -17.59
C ARG A 205 6.95 -24.70 -17.42
N ARG A 206 7.74 -23.90 -16.70
CA ARG A 206 9.15 -24.22 -16.39
C ARG A 206 9.30 -25.50 -15.57
N ARG A 207 8.43 -25.70 -14.56
CA ARG A 207 8.42 -26.93 -13.74
C ARG A 207 8.11 -28.16 -14.59
N ARG A 208 7.07 -28.11 -15.43
CA ARG A 208 6.73 -29.21 -16.36
C ARG A 208 7.87 -29.55 -17.31
N LYS A 209 8.53 -28.55 -17.91
CA LYS A 209 9.70 -28.76 -18.77
C LYS A 209 10.87 -29.42 -18.02
N LYS A 210 11.15 -29.01 -16.78
CA LYS A 210 12.18 -29.66 -15.94
C LYS A 210 11.82 -31.11 -15.59
N THR A 211 10.55 -31.39 -15.30
CA THR A 211 10.10 -32.77 -15.01
C THR A 211 10.17 -33.66 -16.24
N MET A 212 9.77 -33.17 -17.42
CA MET A 212 9.91 -33.91 -18.68
C MET A 212 11.37 -34.10 -19.09
N GLY A 213 12.23 -33.09 -18.90
CA GLY A 213 13.67 -33.22 -19.14
C GLY A 213 14.34 -34.28 -18.26
N LYS A 214 14.00 -34.33 -16.97
CA LYS A 214 14.45 -35.41 -16.05
C LYS A 214 13.85 -36.77 -16.38
N GLY A 215 12.63 -36.81 -16.92
CA GLY A 215 12.00 -38.05 -17.39
C GLY A 215 12.73 -38.62 -18.62
N ASN A 216 13.08 -37.76 -19.57
CA ASN A 216 13.83 -38.17 -20.76
C ASN A 216 15.27 -38.58 -20.43
N GLU A 217 15.97 -37.90 -19.50
CA GLU A 217 17.28 -38.36 -19.00
C GLU A 217 17.22 -39.74 -18.34
N LYS A 218 16.15 -40.02 -17.57
CA LYS A 218 15.95 -41.36 -16.96
C LYS A 218 15.62 -42.45 -17.98
N ILE A 219 14.90 -42.11 -19.06
CA ILE A 219 14.62 -43.06 -20.14
C ILE A 219 15.91 -43.37 -20.90
N PHE A 220 16.73 -42.36 -21.21
CA PHE A 220 18.03 -42.57 -21.88
C PHE A 220 19.03 -43.38 -21.05
N LEU A 221 18.98 -43.28 -19.72
CA LEU A 221 19.83 -44.09 -18.81
C LEU A 221 19.33 -45.53 -18.58
N ASN A 222 18.13 -45.88 -19.06
CA ASN A 222 17.59 -47.25 -19.01
C ASN A 222 17.77 -48.02 -20.33
N PHE A 223 18.39 -47.39 -21.33
CA PHE A 223 18.70 -48.00 -22.64
C PHE A 223 20.20 -48.29 -22.84
N TYR A 224 21.02 -48.09 -21.80
CA TYR A 224 22.41 -48.54 -21.68
C TYR A 224 22.55 -49.39 -20.43
#